data_AF-A0AAW1FZ07-F1
#
_entry.id   AF-A0AAW1FZ07-F1
#
_cell.length_a   1.000
_cell.length_b   1.000
_cell.length_c   1.000
_cell.angle_alpha   90.00
_cell.angle_beta   90.00
_cell.angle_gamma   90.00
#
_symmetry.space_group_name_H-M   'P 1'
#
loop_
_entity.id
_entity.type
_entity.pdbx_description
1 polymer ?
#
loop_
_entity_poly.entity_id
_entity_poly.type
_entity_poly.pdbx_seq_one_letter_code
_entity_poly.pdbx_strand_id
1 'polypeptide(L)'
;MFYEVMFYEVIFCEIIFCEVIFYEVIFYEIIFYDIIFCEIIFYEVIFYEVIFCEIIFYEIIFYEIMFYIIFYEVIFYEVIFYEVIFYEVIFYKIIFYEVILYEVIFCEIIFYEIMFYEVIFYEVIFCEIIFCEIIFSEVIFCEIIFYEIIFYEIMFYEIMFYEVIFYEIIFFEIMFYEIMFYEVIFYEVIFCDIIFYEIIFYEVIFYEIMFYEVIFYEIIFFEIMFYEIMFYEVIFYEVIFCDIIFYEIIFYEVIFYEVIFYEIIFFEIMFYDIMFYEVIFYEVIFCDIIFCDIIFYEVIFYEIMFYEVMFYEVIFCEVMFYEVIFCEIIFSEIIFY
;
A
#
# COMPACT_ATOMS: atom_id res chain seq x y z
N MET A 1 30.03 -11.14 -23.10
CA MET A 1 30.79 -12.12 -22.29
C MET A 1 32.16 -11.54 -22.00
N PHE A 2 32.47 -11.09 -20.77
CA PHE A 2 33.84 -11.10 -20.20
C PHE A 2 33.95 -10.92 -18.68
N TYR A 3 34.87 -11.69 -18.08
CA TYR A 3 35.75 -11.30 -16.97
C TYR A 3 36.85 -10.41 -17.58
N GLU A 4 37.41 -9.36 -16.98
CA GLU A 4 37.57 -8.89 -15.58
C GLU A 4 37.43 -7.35 -15.65
N VAL A 5 36.55 -6.69 -14.86
CA VAL A 5 36.15 -5.29 -15.16
C VAL A 5 36.28 -4.31 -13.99
N MET A 6 36.92 -3.16 -14.22
CA MET A 6 36.94 -2.00 -13.32
C MET A 6 37.04 -0.68 -14.10
N PHE A 7 36.33 0.42 -13.77
CA PHE A 7 36.82 1.79 -13.99
C PHE A 7 36.34 2.80 -12.95
N TYR A 8 36.95 3.99 -12.94
CA TYR A 8 36.79 5.01 -11.91
C TYR A 8 36.50 6.42 -12.48
N GLU A 9 36.47 6.51 -13.82
CA GLU A 9 36.33 7.67 -14.72
C GLU A 9 35.87 7.15 -16.12
N VAL A 10 35.19 7.87 -17.03
CA VAL A 10 34.08 8.84 -16.94
C VAL A 10 33.48 9.08 -18.37
N ILE A 11 32.15 9.28 -18.52
CA ILE A 11 31.38 9.77 -19.71
C ILE A 11 31.48 9.04 -21.09
N PHE A 12 30.34 8.66 -21.71
CA PHE A 12 30.18 8.54 -23.20
C PHE A 12 28.79 8.95 -23.73
N CYS A 13 28.69 9.24 -25.04
CA CYS A 13 27.46 9.55 -25.77
C CYS A 13 27.33 8.69 -27.05
N GLU A 14 26.10 8.36 -27.48
CA GLU A 14 25.71 7.67 -28.74
C GLU A 14 26.30 6.26 -28.99
N ILE A 15 25.85 5.20 -28.26
CA ILE A 15 26.24 3.78 -28.51
C ILE A 15 25.06 2.81 -28.29
N ILE A 16 25.06 1.64 -28.97
CA ILE A 16 23.98 0.62 -28.95
C ILE A 16 24.60 -0.80 -28.91
N PHE A 17 24.08 -1.79 -28.16
CA PHE A 17 24.48 -3.22 -28.33
C PHE A 17 23.40 -4.27 -28.07
N CYS A 18 23.42 -5.36 -28.85
CA CYS A 18 22.62 -6.56 -28.63
C CYS A 18 23.52 -7.78 -28.34
N GLU A 19 23.07 -8.70 -27.46
CA GLU A 19 23.74 -9.91 -26.94
C GLU A 19 25.09 -9.68 -26.23
N VAL A 20 25.10 -9.54 -24.89
CA VAL A 20 26.32 -9.37 -24.07
C VAL A 20 26.16 -10.02 -22.68
N ILE A 21 27.26 -10.22 -21.95
CA ILE A 21 27.32 -10.89 -20.62
C ILE A 21 28.59 -10.38 -19.90
N PHE A 22 28.66 -10.14 -18.58
CA PHE A 22 29.96 -9.97 -17.88
C PHE A 22 29.97 -10.58 -16.47
N TYR A 23 31.18 -10.79 -15.93
CA TYR A 23 31.46 -11.43 -14.63
C TYR A 23 32.59 -10.63 -13.94
N GLU A 24 32.59 -10.52 -12.60
CA GLU A 24 33.59 -9.79 -11.77
C GLU A 24 33.83 -8.32 -12.22
N VAL A 25 32.98 -7.37 -11.81
CA VAL A 25 32.86 -6.00 -12.38
C VAL A 25 32.83 -4.87 -11.30
N ILE A 26 33.40 -3.66 -11.57
CA ILE A 26 33.48 -2.52 -10.60
C ILE A 26 33.45 -1.10 -11.27
N PHE A 27 32.54 -0.15 -10.98
CA PHE A 27 32.74 1.30 -11.32
C PHE A 27 31.92 2.32 -10.49
N TYR A 28 32.36 3.18 -9.57
CA TYR A 28 33.26 4.34 -9.66
C TYR A 28 33.13 5.25 -10.92
N GLU A 29 32.39 6.36 -10.76
CA GLU A 29 32.11 7.52 -11.65
C GLU A 29 32.00 7.24 -13.17
N ILE A 30 30.78 7.04 -13.69
CA ILE A 30 30.52 7.05 -15.15
C ILE A 30 29.16 7.68 -15.49
N ILE A 31 29.07 8.38 -16.63
CA ILE A 31 27.86 9.05 -17.14
C ILE A 31 27.60 8.54 -18.58
N PHE A 32 26.37 8.26 -19.02
CA PHE A 32 26.08 7.91 -20.42
C PHE A 32 24.87 8.64 -21.03
N TYR A 33 24.89 8.89 -22.35
CA TYR A 33 23.87 9.60 -23.13
C TYR A 33 23.56 8.87 -24.47
N ASP A 34 22.29 8.83 -24.88
CA ASP A 34 21.79 8.38 -26.21
C ASP A 34 22.07 6.89 -26.55
N ILE A 35 21.54 5.93 -25.78
CA ILE A 35 21.98 4.51 -25.85
C ILE A 35 20.85 3.46 -25.92
N ILE A 36 21.07 2.32 -26.61
CA ILE A 36 20.08 1.21 -26.71
C ILE A 36 20.74 -0.16 -26.49
N PHE A 37 20.20 -1.06 -25.66
CA PHE A 37 20.77 -2.39 -25.38
C PHE A 37 19.76 -3.56 -25.43
N CYS A 38 20.18 -4.78 -25.79
CA CYS A 38 19.32 -5.99 -25.83
C CYS A 38 20.04 -7.26 -25.34
N GLU A 39 19.38 -8.12 -24.54
CA GLU A 39 19.82 -9.45 -24.07
C GLU A 39 21.15 -9.47 -23.30
N ILE A 40 21.20 -8.91 -22.07
CA ILE A 40 22.49 -8.71 -21.36
C ILE A 40 22.52 -9.07 -19.85
N ILE A 41 23.43 -9.98 -19.47
CA ILE A 41 23.53 -10.59 -18.14
C ILE A 41 24.81 -10.16 -17.39
N PHE A 42 24.78 -9.88 -16.09
CA PHE A 42 25.96 -9.51 -15.28
C PHE A 42 26.08 -10.28 -13.95
N TYR A 43 27.31 -10.55 -13.49
CA TYR A 43 27.64 -11.38 -12.31
C TYR A 43 28.83 -10.79 -11.50
N GLU A 44 28.83 -10.87 -10.16
CA GLU A 44 29.86 -10.35 -9.24
C GLU A 44 30.22 -8.85 -9.48
N VAL A 45 29.27 -7.92 -9.30
CA VAL A 45 29.37 -6.53 -9.79
C VAL A 45 29.32 -5.49 -8.67
N ILE A 46 30.05 -4.38 -8.80
CA ILE A 46 30.05 -3.22 -7.89
C ILE A 46 29.94 -1.92 -8.72
N PHE A 47 29.17 -0.92 -8.31
CA PHE A 47 29.22 0.43 -8.93
C PHE A 47 28.99 1.56 -7.90
N TYR A 48 29.51 2.75 -8.20
CA TYR A 48 29.48 3.99 -7.40
C TYR A 48 29.37 5.21 -8.33
N GLU A 49 28.39 6.09 -8.10
CA GLU A 49 28.09 7.30 -8.90
C GLU A 49 28.03 7.05 -10.42
N VAL A 50 27.08 6.21 -10.84
CA VAL A 50 26.71 6.10 -12.26
C VAL A 50 25.59 7.07 -12.60
N ILE A 51 25.62 7.66 -13.79
CA ILE A 51 24.51 8.42 -14.37
C ILE A 51 24.18 7.86 -15.75
N PHE A 52 22.92 7.58 -16.03
CA PHE A 52 22.44 7.21 -17.36
C PHE A 52 21.46 8.27 -17.87
N CYS A 53 21.49 8.60 -19.16
CA CYS A 53 20.63 9.58 -19.82
C CYS A 53 20.16 9.06 -21.19
N GLU A 54 18.88 9.19 -21.51
CA GLU A 54 18.31 8.89 -22.84
C GLU A 54 18.60 7.45 -23.32
N ILE A 55 18.10 6.43 -22.60
CA ILE A 55 18.45 5.02 -22.82
C ILE A 55 17.23 4.10 -23.07
N ILE A 56 17.40 3.04 -23.87
CA ILE A 56 16.41 1.97 -24.08
C ILE A 56 17.05 0.58 -23.91
N PHE A 57 16.62 -0.20 -22.92
CA PHE A 57 17.04 -1.60 -22.72
C PHE A 57 15.91 -2.56 -23.11
N TYR A 58 16.23 -3.71 -23.71
CA TYR A 58 15.25 -4.75 -24.07
C TYR A 58 15.18 -5.92 -23.09
N GLU A 59 16.32 -6.50 -22.71
CA GLU A 59 16.38 -7.59 -21.72
C GLU A 59 17.70 -7.45 -20.95
N ILE A 60 17.64 -7.41 -19.62
CA ILE A 60 18.82 -7.36 -18.74
C ILE A 60 18.66 -8.33 -17.58
N ILE A 61 19.75 -9.00 -17.16
CA ILE A 61 19.78 -9.82 -15.94
C ILE A 61 20.99 -9.43 -15.08
N PHE A 62 20.82 -9.40 -13.76
CA PHE A 62 21.85 -9.04 -12.78
C PHE A 62 21.97 -10.09 -11.66
N TYR A 63 23.20 -10.41 -11.23
CA TYR A 63 23.53 -11.39 -10.18
C TYR A 63 24.66 -10.90 -9.25
N GLU A 64 24.49 -11.03 -7.93
CA GLU A 64 25.52 -10.77 -6.88
C GLU A 64 26.15 -9.36 -6.98
N ILE A 65 25.43 -8.33 -6.51
CA ILE A 65 25.69 -6.93 -6.90
C ILE A 65 25.62 -5.91 -5.75
N MET A 66 26.44 -4.84 -5.79
CA MET A 66 26.27 -3.62 -4.96
C MET A 66 26.44 -2.27 -5.72
N PHE A 67 25.42 -1.39 -5.74
CA PHE A 67 25.39 -0.17 -6.58
C PHE A 67 25.00 1.17 -5.89
N TYR A 68 25.50 2.29 -6.46
CA TYR A 68 24.92 3.64 -6.41
C TYR A 68 24.68 4.17 -7.84
N ILE A 69 23.44 4.51 -8.25
CA ILE A 69 23.12 4.88 -9.65
C ILE A 69 22.05 5.98 -9.75
N ILE A 70 22.18 6.86 -10.73
CA ILE A 70 21.18 7.82 -11.18
C ILE A 70 20.78 7.51 -12.63
N PHE A 71 19.50 7.59 -12.97
CA PHE A 71 18.97 7.41 -14.32
C PHE A 71 18.05 8.59 -14.72
N TYR A 72 18.24 9.12 -15.92
CA TYR A 72 17.43 10.14 -16.57
C TYR A 72 16.89 9.57 -17.89
N GLU A 73 15.58 9.71 -18.14
CA GLU A 73 14.95 9.39 -19.43
C GLU A 73 15.30 7.98 -19.97
N VAL A 74 14.94 6.93 -19.22
CA VAL A 74 15.26 5.54 -19.56
C VAL A 74 14.02 4.68 -19.77
N ILE A 75 14.07 3.79 -20.75
CA ILE A 75 13.06 2.78 -21.03
C ILE A 75 13.69 1.40 -20.86
N PHE A 76 12.99 0.48 -20.21
CA PHE A 76 13.36 -0.92 -20.07
C PHE A 76 12.18 -1.79 -20.52
N TYR A 77 12.39 -2.76 -21.40
CA TYR A 77 11.35 -3.73 -21.76
C TYR A 77 11.29 -4.90 -20.76
N GLU A 78 12.40 -5.58 -20.50
CA GLU A 78 12.48 -6.67 -19.53
C GLU A 78 13.74 -6.52 -18.68
N VAL A 79 13.61 -6.62 -17.35
CA VAL A 79 14.75 -6.55 -16.41
C VAL A 79 14.57 -7.53 -15.27
N ILE A 80 15.61 -8.31 -14.99
CA ILE A 80 15.63 -9.29 -13.91
C ILE A 80 16.82 -9.03 -12.98
N PHE A 81 16.59 -9.03 -11.67
CA PHE A 81 17.64 -8.96 -10.65
C PHE A 81 17.55 -10.17 -9.71
N TYR A 82 18.71 -10.78 -9.44
CA TYR A 82 18.89 -11.90 -8.50
C TYR A 82 20.00 -11.56 -7.50
N GLU A 83 19.77 -11.70 -6.20
CA GLU A 83 20.80 -11.54 -5.15
C GLU A 83 21.53 -10.17 -5.24
N VAL A 84 20.77 -9.08 -5.28
CA VAL A 84 21.28 -7.71 -5.52
C VAL A 84 21.04 -6.77 -4.34
N ILE A 85 22.04 -5.95 -4.00
CA ILE A 85 21.91 -4.87 -3.01
C ILE A 85 22.09 -3.51 -3.69
N PHE A 86 21.12 -2.62 -3.51
CA PHE A 86 21.20 -1.22 -3.91
C PHE A 86 21.40 -0.35 -2.68
N TYR A 87 22.38 0.54 -2.70
CA TYR A 87 22.59 1.48 -1.59
C TYR A 87 21.82 2.78 -1.76
N GLU A 88 21.92 3.40 -2.94
CA GLU A 88 21.23 4.65 -3.26
C GLU A 88 20.93 4.64 -4.76
N VAL A 89 19.66 4.75 -5.15
CA VAL A 89 19.28 4.81 -6.56
C VAL A 89 18.29 5.94 -6.81
N ILE A 90 18.55 6.76 -7.83
CA ILE A 90 17.68 7.88 -8.20
C ILE A 90 17.21 7.72 -9.65
N PHE A 91 15.90 7.70 -9.85
CA PHE A 91 15.26 7.51 -11.14
C PHE A 91 14.42 8.75 -11.49
N TYR A 92 14.78 9.49 -12.54
CA TYR A 92 14.13 10.77 -12.85
C TYR A 92 12.91 10.68 -13.77
N LYS A 93 13.01 9.94 -14.88
CA LYS A 93 11.92 9.76 -15.85
C LYS A 93 12.06 8.40 -16.51
N ILE A 94 11.27 7.41 -16.10
CA ILE A 94 11.49 6.02 -16.53
C ILE A 94 10.22 5.30 -16.94
N ILE A 95 10.37 4.34 -17.85
CA ILE A 95 9.34 3.37 -18.21
C ILE A 95 9.94 1.96 -18.09
N PHE A 96 9.31 1.09 -17.32
CA PHE A 96 9.57 -0.35 -17.31
C PHE A 96 8.34 -1.09 -17.85
N TYR A 97 8.53 -2.00 -18.80
CA TYR A 97 7.44 -2.88 -19.25
C TYR A 97 7.31 -4.13 -18.39
N GLU A 98 8.40 -4.83 -18.11
CA GLU A 98 8.44 -6.04 -17.26
C GLU A 98 9.67 -5.97 -16.34
N VAL A 99 9.47 -6.17 -15.03
CA VAL A 99 10.55 -6.22 -14.03
C VAL A 99 10.33 -7.38 -13.07
N ILE A 100 11.37 -8.17 -12.82
CA ILE A 100 11.35 -9.27 -11.85
C ILE A 100 12.52 -9.11 -10.88
N LEU A 101 12.24 -8.94 -9.59
CA LEU A 101 13.24 -8.88 -8.53
C LEU A 101 13.15 -10.12 -7.66
N TYR A 102 14.29 -10.77 -7.39
CA TYR A 102 14.40 -11.95 -6.54
C TYR A 102 15.59 -11.81 -5.57
N GLU A 103 15.37 -11.98 -4.27
CA GLU A 103 16.41 -11.82 -3.23
C GLU A 103 17.15 -10.45 -3.35
N VAL A 104 16.38 -9.35 -3.38
CA VAL A 104 16.92 -7.98 -3.58
C VAL A 104 16.78 -7.13 -2.31
N ILE A 105 17.78 -6.30 -2.01
CA ILE A 105 17.73 -5.32 -0.92
C ILE A 105 17.94 -3.93 -1.48
N PHE A 106 17.08 -2.98 -1.12
CA PHE A 106 17.25 -1.56 -1.40
C PHE A 106 17.41 -0.80 -0.09
N CYS A 107 18.50 -0.04 0.06
CA CYS A 107 18.71 0.81 1.22
C CYS A 107 18.02 2.17 1.05
N GLU A 108 18.27 2.88 -0.04
CA GLU A 108 17.62 4.17 -0.36
C GLU A 108 17.26 4.19 -1.86
N ILE A 109 16.02 4.55 -2.19
CA ILE A 109 15.60 4.81 -3.58
C ILE A 109 14.74 6.07 -3.66
N ILE A 110 14.94 6.87 -4.71
CA ILE A 110 14.06 7.98 -5.06
C ILE A 110 13.61 7.83 -6.52
N PHE A 111 12.31 7.82 -6.76
CA PHE A 111 11.69 7.87 -8.08
C PHE A 111 10.94 9.19 -8.25
N TYR A 112 11.26 9.97 -9.29
CA TYR A 112 10.59 11.24 -9.57
C TYR A 112 9.38 11.09 -10.50
N GLU A 113 9.58 10.56 -11.71
CA GLU A 113 8.50 10.25 -12.65
C GLU A 113 8.76 8.85 -13.22
N ILE A 114 7.85 7.90 -13.00
CA ILE A 114 8.04 6.54 -13.51
C ILE A 114 6.73 5.82 -13.82
N MET A 115 6.76 5.03 -14.90
CA MET A 115 5.69 4.11 -15.24
C MET A 115 6.20 2.68 -15.23
N PHE A 116 5.43 1.80 -14.62
CA PHE A 116 5.62 0.36 -14.62
C PHE A 116 4.37 -0.31 -15.23
N TYR A 117 4.57 -1.21 -16.19
CA TYR A 117 3.46 -2.02 -16.72
C TYR A 117 3.30 -3.30 -15.89
N GLU A 118 4.26 -4.22 -15.88
CA GLU A 118 4.24 -5.43 -15.06
C GLU A 118 5.48 -5.48 -14.15
N VAL A 119 5.27 -5.73 -12.84
CA VAL A 119 6.37 -5.89 -11.87
C VAL A 119 6.11 -7.03 -10.90
N ILE A 120 7.12 -7.85 -10.66
CA ILE A 120 7.09 -8.92 -9.67
C ILE A 120 8.27 -8.76 -8.72
N PHE A 121 7.98 -8.72 -7.42
CA PHE A 121 8.97 -8.74 -6.34
C PHE A 121 8.84 -10.04 -5.55
N TYR A 122 9.95 -10.73 -5.30
CA TYR A 122 10.02 -11.95 -4.50
C TYR A 122 11.22 -11.88 -3.54
N GLU A 123 11.00 -12.10 -2.24
CA GLU A 123 12.05 -11.99 -1.20
C GLU A 123 12.82 -10.65 -1.26
N VAL A 124 12.10 -9.52 -1.29
CA VAL A 124 12.71 -8.18 -1.40
C VAL A 124 12.57 -7.38 -0.10
N ILE A 125 13.63 -6.67 0.27
CA ILE A 125 13.65 -5.76 1.41
C ILE A 125 13.89 -4.33 0.92
N PHE A 126 13.08 -3.40 1.40
CA PHE A 126 13.23 -1.97 1.18
C PHE A 126 13.40 -1.26 2.51
N CYS A 127 14.50 -0.54 2.69
CA CYS A 127 14.74 0.27 3.88
C CYS A 127 14.07 1.64 3.77
N GLU A 128 14.46 2.47 2.80
CA GLU A 128 13.87 3.79 2.55
C GLU A 128 13.52 3.92 1.06
N ILE A 129 12.27 4.26 0.73
CA ILE A 129 11.85 4.60 -0.64
C ILE A 129 11.03 5.89 -0.66
N ILE A 130 11.30 6.74 -1.65
CA ILE A 130 10.46 7.88 -1.99
C ILE A 130 9.98 7.77 -3.45
N PHE A 131 8.68 7.94 -3.63
CA PHE A 131 7.98 7.92 -4.90
C PHE A 131 7.24 9.24 -5.09
N CYS A 132 7.66 10.08 -6.05
CA CYS A 132 6.99 11.33 -6.36
C CYS A 132 5.77 11.11 -7.27
N GLU A 133 5.97 10.98 -8.59
CA GLU A 133 4.92 10.70 -9.58
C GLU A 133 5.06 9.27 -10.13
N ILE A 134 4.06 8.41 -9.89
CA ILE A 134 4.07 7.00 -10.32
C ILE A 134 2.79 6.59 -11.03
N ILE A 135 2.95 5.72 -12.04
CA ILE A 135 1.87 4.84 -12.52
C ILE A 135 2.35 3.39 -12.49
N PHE A 136 1.62 2.53 -11.77
CA PHE A 136 1.78 1.07 -11.81
C PHE A 136 0.54 0.46 -12.47
N SER A 137 0.74 -0.42 -13.45
CA SER A 137 -0.38 -1.14 -14.09
C SER A 137 -0.70 -2.44 -13.36
N GLU A 138 0.25 -3.38 -13.30
CA GLU A 138 0.13 -4.66 -12.60
C GLU A 138 1.37 -4.87 -11.72
N VAL A 139 1.18 -5.11 -10.42
CA VAL A 139 2.28 -5.36 -9.47
C VAL A 139 1.98 -6.52 -8.54
N ILE A 140 2.96 -7.40 -8.36
CA ILE A 140 2.90 -8.52 -7.41
C ILE A 140 4.07 -8.43 -6.43
N PHE A 141 3.76 -8.47 -5.14
CA PHE A 141 4.70 -8.48 -4.02
C PHE A 141 4.57 -9.81 -3.27
N CYS A 142 5.65 -10.58 -3.15
CA CYS A 142 5.71 -11.85 -2.41
C CYS A 142 6.88 -11.87 -1.42
N GLU A 143 6.61 -12.15 -0.14
CA GLU A 143 7.65 -12.25 0.91
C GLU A 143 8.48 -10.94 1.03
N ILE A 144 7.80 -9.81 1.27
CA ILE A 144 8.38 -8.46 1.18
C ILE A 144 8.43 -7.76 2.55
N ILE A 145 9.50 -7.01 2.80
CA ILE A 145 9.61 -6.15 3.99
C ILE A 145 9.90 -4.71 3.55
N PHE A 146 9.06 -3.78 3.98
CA PHE A 146 9.27 -2.34 3.84
C PHE A 146 9.47 -1.70 5.20
N TYR A 147 10.55 -0.95 5.39
CA TYR A 147 10.79 -0.19 6.62
C TYR A 147 10.15 1.21 6.56
N GLU A 148 10.51 2.04 5.57
CA GLU A 148 9.94 3.38 5.37
C GLU A 148 9.63 3.61 3.88
N ILE A 149 8.39 4.00 3.57
CA ILE A 149 7.99 4.41 2.22
C ILE A 149 7.18 5.71 2.26
N ILE A 150 7.48 6.63 1.33
CA ILE A 150 6.67 7.81 1.07
C ILE A 150 6.24 7.83 -0.40
N PHE A 151 4.95 7.98 -0.63
CA PHE A 151 4.29 8.06 -1.93
C PHE A 151 3.55 9.41 -2.04
N TYR A 152 3.76 10.20 -3.11
CA TYR A 152 3.24 11.59 -3.21
C TYR A 152 2.10 11.86 -4.22
N GLU A 153 2.15 11.30 -5.43
CA GLU A 153 1.11 11.44 -6.48
C GLU A 153 1.08 10.16 -7.32
N ILE A 154 0.09 9.28 -7.10
CA ILE A 154 0.16 7.90 -7.64
C ILE A 154 -1.15 7.39 -8.21
N MET A 155 -1.05 6.61 -9.30
CA MET A 155 -2.09 5.69 -9.75
C MET A 155 -1.58 4.24 -9.76
N PHE A 156 -2.31 3.37 -9.07
CA PHE A 156 -2.16 1.91 -9.16
C PHE A 156 -3.41 1.31 -9.80
N TYR A 157 -3.25 0.52 -10.88
CA TYR A 157 -4.37 -0.20 -11.48
C TYR A 157 -4.65 -1.53 -10.76
N GLU A 158 -3.70 -2.46 -10.74
CA GLU A 158 -3.83 -3.76 -10.06
C GLU A 158 -2.59 -4.02 -9.18
N ILE A 159 -2.79 -4.33 -7.89
CA ILE A 159 -1.72 -4.78 -6.98
C ILE A 159 -2.14 -6.02 -6.21
N MET A 160 -1.22 -6.98 -6.03
CA MET A 160 -1.37 -8.05 -5.05
C MET A 160 -0.16 -8.14 -4.11
N PHE A 161 -0.43 -8.27 -2.82
CA PHE A 161 0.55 -8.49 -1.75
C PHE A 161 0.32 -9.86 -1.11
N TYR A 162 1.39 -10.64 -0.97
CA TYR A 162 1.45 -11.95 -0.30
C TYR A 162 2.59 -11.96 0.72
N GLU A 163 2.29 -12.24 1.99
CA GLU A 163 3.29 -12.35 3.07
C GLU A 163 4.16 -11.07 3.17
N VAL A 164 3.52 -9.92 3.42
CA VAL A 164 4.19 -8.61 3.39
C VAL A 164 4.14 -7.90 4.75
N ILE A 165 5.25 -7.27 5.13
CA ILE A 165 5.37 -6.46 6.34
C ILE A 165 5.73 -5.03 5.98
N PHE A 166 4.96 -4.08 6.50
CA PHE A 166 5.22 -2.65 6.40
C PHE A 166 5.42 -2.07 7.80
N TYR A 167 6.56 -1.39 8.04
CA TYR A 167 6.79 -0.68 9.29
C TYR A 167 6.21 0.74 9.28
N GLU A 168 6.60 1.59 8.34
CA GLU A 168 6.08 2.95 8.18
C GLU A 168 5.75 3.23 6.71
N ILE A 169 4.51 3.66 6.43
CA ILE A 169 4.10 4.14 5.10
C ILE A 169 3.34 5.44 5.20
N ILE A 170 3.66 6.38 4.31
CA ILE A 170 2.87 7.59 4.09
C ILE A 170 2.45 7.68 2.62
N PHE A 171 1.16 7.88 2.40
CA PHE A 171 0.54 8.04 1.08
C PHE A 171 -0.16 9.41 0.99
N PHE A 172 0.16 10.19 -0.05
CA PHE A 172 -0.53 11.44 -0.43
C PHE A 172 -1.08 11.32 -1.87
N GLU A 173 -2.24 11.93 -2.14
CA GLU A 173 -2.83 12.11 -3.48
C GLU A 173 -2.81 10.84 -4.37
N ILE A 174 -3.47 9.76 -3.92
CA ILE A 174 -3.42 8.44 -4.59
C ILE A 174 -4.79 7.97 -5.09
N MET A 175 -4.77 7.32 -6.25
CA MET A 175 -5.86 6.45 -6.70
C MET A 175 -5.41 5.00 -6.83
N PHE A 176 -6.15 4.10 -6.20
CA PHE A 176 -6.02 2.65 -6.35
C PHE A 176 -7.29 2.09 -6.99
N TYR A 177 -7.15 1.35 -8.11
CA TYR A 177 -8.29 0.70 -8.74
C TYR A 177 -8.60 -0.65 -8.09
N GLU A 178 -7.68 -1.61 -8.11
CA GLU A 178 -7.86 -2.94 -7.51
C GLU A 178 -6.65 -3.30 -6.64
N ILE A 179 -6.87 -3.65 -5.37
CA ILE A 179 -5.80 -4.16 -4.48
C ILE A 179 -6.24 -5.43 -3.74
N MET A 180 -5.34 -6.40 -3.68
CA MET A 180 -5.47 -7.61 -2.86
C MET A 180 -4.34 -7.71 -1.83
N PHE A 181 -4.68 -7.93 -0.56
CA PHE A 181 -3.73 -8.23 0.51
C PHE A 181 -3.99 -9.62 1.09
N TYR A 182 -2.93 -10.44 1.17
CA TYR A 182 -2.94 -11.77 1.79
C TYR A 182 -1.80 -11.88 2.81
N GLU A 183 -2.12 -12.19 4.06
CA GLU A 183 -1.16 -12.36 5.16
C GLU A 183 -0.23 -11.13 5.31
N VAL A 184 -0.81 -9.98 5.65
CA VAL A 184 -0.09 -8.68 5.68
C VAL A 184 -0.09 -8.04 7.07
N ILE A 185 1.03 -7.43 7.45
CA ILE A 185 1.18 -6.70 8.71
C ILE A 185 1.58 -5.25 8.43
N PHE A 186 0.81 -4.32 8.98
CA PHE A 186 1.09 -2.89 8.96
C PHE A 186 1.34 -2.39 10.39
N TYR A 187 2.49 -1.77 10.64
CA TYR A 187 2.76 -1.12 11.93
C TYR A 187 2.22 0.31 11.99
N GLU A 188 2.67 1.21 11.12
CA GLU A 188 2.20 2.60 11.06
C GLU A 188 1.90 2.98 9.61
N VAL A 189 0.67 3.44 9.34
CA VAL A 189 0.25 3.86 7.99
C VAL A 189 -0.56 5.15 8.03
N ILE A 190 -0.19 6.11 7.19
CA ILE A 190 -0.91 7.37 7.02
C ILE A 190 -1.38 7.51 5.57
N PHE A 191 -2.68 7.75 5.40
CA PHE A 191 -3.34 7.97 4.12
C PHE A 191 -3.94 9.38 4.07
N CYS A 192 -3.54 10.19 3.09
CA CYS A 192 -4.04 11.55 2.85
C CYS A 192 -4.53 11.72 1.40
N ASP A 193 -5.76 12.20 1.20
CA ASP A 193 -6.34 12.52 -0.11
C ASP A 193 -6.38 11.30 -1.07
N ILE A 194 -7.10 10.24 -0.69
CA ILE A 194 -7.03 8.94 -1.39
C ILE A 194 -8.39 8.43 -1.85
N ILE A 195 -8.38 7.81 -3.04
CA ILE A 195 -9.53 7.09 -3.60
C ILE A 195 -9.15 5.63 -3.83
N PHE A 196 -9.92 4.72 -3.25
CA PHE A 196 -9.86 3.29 -3.50
C PHE A 196 -11.15 2.85 -4.19
N TYR A 197 -11.04 2.14 -5.32
CA TYR A 197 -12.21 1.59 -6.02
C TYR A 197 -12.58 0.20 -5.48
N GLU A 198 -11.68 -0.77 -5.51
CA GLU A 198 -11.89 -2.12 -4.96
C GLU A 198 -10.67 -2.53 -4.11
N ILE A 199 -10.91 -2.97 -2.87
CA ILE A 199 -9.88 -3.59 -2.03
C ILE A 199 -10.42 -4.85 -1.37
N ILE A 200 -9.58 -5.89 -1.32
CA ILE A 200 -9.84 -7.06 -0.48
C ILE A 200 -8.63 -7.38 0.41
N PHE A 201 -8.90 -7.57 1.71
CA PHE A 201 -7.91 -7.95 2.71
C PHE A 201 -8.24 -9.33 3.30
N TYR A 202 -7.25 -10.22 3.35
CA TYR A 202 -7.31 -11.54 3.99
C TYR A 202 -6.18 -11.69 5.02
N GLU A 203 -6.52 -12.05 6.25
CA GLU A 203 -5.55 -12.35 7.33
C GLU A 203 -4.57 -11.17 7.57
N VAL A 204 -5.11 -10.00 7.91
CA VAL A 204 -4.33 -8.75 8.02
C VAL A 204 -4.31 -8.21 9.45
N ILE A 205 -3.16 -7.66 9.86
CA ILE A 205 -2.99 -7.01 11.16
C ILE A 205 -2.53 -5.57 10.95
N PHE A 206 -3.24 -4.63 11.57
CA PHE A 206 -2.88 -3.22 11.60
C PHE A 206 -2.64 -2.76 13.04
N TYR A 207 -1.49 -2.15 13.31
CA TYR A 207 -1.20 -1.56 14.62
C TYR A 207 -1.72 -0.12 14.73
N GLU A 208 -1.28 0.79 13.87
CA GLU A 208 -1.72 2.20 13.86
C GLU A 208 -2.05 2.64 12.42
N ILE A 209 -3.26 3.16 12.17
CA ILE A 209 -3.64 3.74 10.88
C ILE A 209 -4.33 5.10 11.05
N MET A 210 -3.97 6.04 10.18
CA MET A 210 -4.59 7.36 10.07
C MET A 210 -5.15 7.59 8.66
N PHE A 211 -6.44 7.93 8.56
CA PHE A 211 -7.10 8.29 7.28
C PHE A 211 -7.60 9.74 7.29
N TYR A 212 -7.08 10.54 6.35
CA TYR A 212 -7.47 11.93 6.07
C TYR A 212 -8.01 12.07 4.65
N GLU A 213 -9.24 12.60 4.49
CA GLU A 213 -9.90 12.83 3.20
C GLU A 213 -9.86 11.60 2.26
N VAL A 214 -10.53 10.50 2.67
CA VAL A 214 -10.46 9.20 1.95
C VAL A 214 -11.84 8.73 1.46
N ILE A 215 -11.88 8.20 0.25
CA ILE A 215 -13.08 7.61 -0.38
C ILE A 215 -12.81 6.15 -0.72
N PHE A 216 -13.71 5.27 -0.30
CA PHE A 216 -13.71 3.86 -0.64
C PHE A 216 -15.02 3.49 -1.36
N TYR A 217 -14.93 2.89 -2.55
CA TYR A 217 -16.11 2.40 -3.26
C TYR A 217 -16.53 1.00 -2.79
N GLU A 218 -15.70 -0.02 -2.98
CA GLU A 218 -15.90 -1.38 -2.43
C GLU A 218 -14.69 -1.79 -1.55
N ILE A 219 -14.97 -2.26 -0.33
CA ILE A 219 -13.97 -2.97 0.49
C ILE A 219 -14.54 -4.25 1.07
N ILE A 220 -13.73 -5.30 1.07
CA ILE A 220 -14.02 -6.54 1.80
C ILE A 220 -12.85 -6.89 2.72
N PHE A 221 -13.15 -7.18 3.97
CA PHE A 221 -12.20 -7.51 5.03
C PHE A 221 -12.53 -8.90 5.62
N PHE A 222 -11.54 -9.81 5.66
CA PHE A 222 -11.65 -11.15 6.24
C PHE A 222 -10.54 -11.43 7.26
N GLU A 223 -10.90 -11.89 8.46
CA GLU A 223 -9.98 -12.34 9.53
C GLU A 223 -8.94 -11.26 9.90
N ILE A 224 -9.40 -10.14 10.45
CA ILE A 224 -8.56 -8.93 10.64
C ILE A 224 -8.48 -8.49 12.11
N MET A 225 -7.31 -7.97 12.50
CA MET A 225 -7.14 -7.27 13.76
C MET A 225 -6.64 -5.85 13.54
N PHE A 226 -7.32 -4.89 14.16
CA PHE A 226 -6.91 -3.49 14.21
C PHE A 226 -6.66 -3.09 15.67
N TYR A 227 -5.47 -2.56 15.97
CA TYR A 227 -5.17 -2.05 17.31
C TYR A 227 -5.65 -0.61 17.50
N GLU A 228 -5.16 0.35 16.71
CA GLU A 228 -5.53 1.76 16.78
C GLU A 228 -5.85 2.28 15.35
N ILE A 229 -7.03 2.88 15.15
CA ILE A 229 -7.39 3.54 13.88
C ILE A 229 -8.05 4.91 14.13
N MET A 230 -7.69 5.89 13.30
CA MET A 230 -8.34 7.19 13.22
C MET A 230 -8.88 7.46 11.80
N PHE A 231 -10.15 7.83 11.69
CA PHE A 231 -10.77 8.34 10.46
C PHE A 231 -11.23 9.80 10.68
N TYR A 232 -10.91 10.72 9.77
CA TYR A 232 -11.23 12.16 9.94
C TYR A 232 -12.32 12.73 9.03
N GLU A 233 -12.28 12.41 7.75
CA GLU A 233 -13.28 12.80 6.75
C GLU A 233 -13.30 11.66 5.72
N VAL A 234 -14.20 10.69 5.90
CA VAL A 234 -14.13 9.43 5.13
C VAL A 234 -15.50 8.98 4.63
N ILE A 235 -15.55 8.55 3.37
CA ILE A 235 -16.76 8.07 2.71
C ILE A 235 -16.56 6.62 2.27
N PHE A 236 -17.47 5.76 2.70
CA PHE A 236 -17.54 4.36 2.32
C PHE A 236 -18.84 4.12 1.56
N TYR A 237 -18.77 3.63 0.31
CA TYR A 237 -19.96 3.24 -0.44
C TYR A 237 -20.45 1.84 -0.06
N GLU A 238 -19.63 0.81 -0.25
CA GLU A 238 -19.96 -0.58 0.08
C GLU A 238 -18.82 -1.21 0.89
N VAL A 239 -19.11 -1.70 2.10
CA VAL A 239 -18.10 -2.36 2.95
C VAL A 239 -18.64 -3.62 3.60
N ILE A 240 -17.86 -4.71 3.51
CA ILE A 240 -18.15 -5.97 4.18
C ILE A 240 -17.00 -6.31 5.14
N PHE A 241 -17.34 -6.52 6.40
CA PHE A 241 -16.43 -6.94 7.46
C PHE A 241 -16.81 -8.35 7.93
N CYS A 242 -15.87 -9.30 7.91
CA CYS A 242 -16.05 -10.66 8.43
C CYS A 242 -14.92 -11.02 9.40
N ASP A 243 -15.26 -11.52 10.59
CA ASP A 243 -14.33 -12.05 11.59
C ASP A 243 -13.26 -11.03 12.01
N ILE A 244 -13.68 -9.90 12.61
CA ILE A 244 -12.78 -8.77 12.89
C ILE A 244 -12.79 -8.35 14.36
N ILE A 245 -11.60 -8.02 14.85
CA ILE A 245 -11.38 -7.46 16.18
C ILE A 245 -10.80 -6.05 16.04
N PHE A 246 -11.45 -5.07 16.66
CA PHE A 246 -10.96 -3.71 16.79
C PHE A 246 -10.72 -3.38 18.27
N TYR A 247 -9.51 -2.92 18.61
CA TYR A 247 -9.19 -2.52 19.98
C TYR A 247 -9.56 -1.07 20.28
N GLU A 248 -9.04 -0.10 19.54
CA GLU A 248 -9.40 1.31 19.65
C GLU A 248 -9.69 1.89 18.26
N ILE A 249 -10.83 2.56 18.11
CA ILE A 249 -11.14 3.34 16.90
C ILE A 249 -11.72 4.70 17.27
N ILE A 250 -11.33 5.74 16.52
CA ILE A 250 -12.05 7.00 16.51
C ILE A 250 -12.43 7.38 15.07
N PHE A 251 -13.70 7.74 14.88
CA PHE A 251 -14.23 8.28 13.64
C PHE A 251 -14.71 9.72 13.86
N TYR A 252 -14.32 10.62 12.98
CA TYR A 252 -14.91 11.94 12.78
C TYR A 252 -15.49 12.03 11.37
N GLU A 253 -16.61 12.72 11.20
CA GLU A 253 -17.23 13.09 9.91
C GLU A 253 -17.22 11.96 8.86
N VAL A 254 -17.74 10.79 9.23
CA VAL A 254 -17.76 9.59 8.37
C VAL A 254 -19.17 9.28 7.83
N ILE A 255 -19.22 8.91 6.54
CA ILE A 255 -20.44 8.52 5.85
C ILE A 255 -20.29 7.08 5.33
N PHE A 256 -21.27 6.25 5.66
CA PHE A 256 -21.41 4.87 5.20
C PHE A 256 -22.71 4.74 4.39
N TYR A 257 -22.63 4.31 3.13
CA TYR A 257 -23.82 4.03 2.33
C TYR A 257 -24.38 2.62 2.61
N GLU A 258 -23.62 1.56 2.35
CA GLU A 258 -23.99 0.18 2.64
C GLU A 258 -22.87 -0.52 3.43
N VAL A 259 -23.18 -1.04 4.61
CA VAL A 259 -22.19 -1.77 5.43
C VAL A 259 -22.78 -3.06 6.02
N ILE A 260 -22.00 -4.14 5.96
CA ILE A 260 -22.35 -5.41 6.59
C ILE A 260 -21.23 -5.87 7.51
N PHE A 261 -21.59 -6.19 8.75
CA PHE A 261 -20.71 -6.71 9.79
C PHE A 261 -21.10 -8.16 10.13
N TYR A 262 -20.14 -9.09 10.09
CA TYR A 262 -20.27 -10.49 10.50
C TYR A 262 -19.21 -10.86 11.55
N GLU A 263 -19.63 -11.34 12.72
CA GLU A 263 -18.75 -11.86 13.79
C GLU A 263 -17.66 -10.83 14.20
N ILE A 264 -18.11 -9.65 14.69
CA ILE A 264 -17.23 -8.50 14.96
C ILE A 264 -17.17 -8.18 16.46
N ILE A 265 -15.96 -7.89 16.95
CA ILE A 265 -15.73 -7.44 18.33
C ILE A 265 -15.06 -6.07 18.32
N PHE A 266 -15.67 -5.13 19.01
CA PHE A 266 -15.11 -3.80 19.28
C PHE A 266 -14.86 -3.65 20.79
N PHE A 267 -13.65 -3.25 21.17
CA PHE A 267 -13.32 -2.94 22.56
C PHE A 267 -13.65 -1.49 22.91
N GLU A 268 -12.91 -0.52 22.37
CA GLU A 268 -13.15 0.92 22.59
C GLU A 268 -13.45 1.61 21.25
N ILE A 269 -14.59 2.30 21.13
CA ILE A 269 -14.88 3.16 19.97
C ILE A 269 -15.42 4.53 20.39
N MET A 270 -14.94 5.58 19.74
CA MET A 270 -15.63 6.86 19.69
C MET A 270 -16.05 7.23 18.26
N PHE A 271 -17.29 7.64 18.12
CA PHE A 271 -17.89 8.05 16.85
C PHE A 271 -18.38 9.51 16.98
N TYR A 272 -18.01 10.38 16.04
CA TYR A 272 -18.41 11.79 15.98
C TYR A 272 -18.96 12.15 14.59
N ASP A 273 -20.18 12.70 14.54
CA ASP A 273 -20.83 13.21 13.31
C ASP A 273 -20.91 12.17 12.18
N ILE A 274 -21.75 11.14 12.35
CA ILE A 274 -21.75 9.95 11.45
C ILE A 274 -23.12 9.66 10.86
N MET A 275 -23.12 9.27 9.59
CA MET A 275 -24.33 8.83 8.88
C MET A 275 -24.15 7.43 8.30
N PHE A 276 -25.08 6.53 8.65
CA PHE A 276 -25.27 5.24 8.00
C PHE A 276 -26.57 5.25 7.20
N TYR A 277 -26.51 5.00 5.90
CA TYR A 277 -27.71 4.85 5.07
C TYR A 277 -28.35 3.46 5.25
N GLU A 278 -27.62 2.40 4.94
CA GLU A 278 -28.03 1.02 5.18
C GLU A 278 -26.91 0.28 5.94
N VAL A 279 -27.22 -0.31 7.09
CA VAL A 279 -26.23 -1.11 7.83
C VAL A 279 -26.83 -2.34 8.49
N ILE A 280 -26.13 -3.47 8.37
CA ILE A 280 -26.56 -4.77 8.89
C ILE A 280 -25.48 -5.35 9.79
N PHE A 281 -25.87 -5.76 10.98
CA PHE A 281 -24.99 -6.35 11.99
C PHE A 281 -25.42 -7.78 12.33
N TYR A 282 -24.53 -8.74 12.09
CA TYR A 282 -24.64 -10.15 12.49
C TYR A 282 -23.58 -10.47 13.55
N GLU A 283 -24.01 -10.91 14.73
CA GLU A 283 -23.13 -11.35 15.83
C GLU A 283 -22.03 -10.32 16.18
N VAL A 284 -22.45 -9.15 16.68
CA VAL A 284 -21.52 -8.05 17.00
C VAL A 284 -21.49 -7.71 18.49
N ILE A 285 -20.29 -7.53 19.03
CA ILE A 285 -20.06 -7.20 20.43
C ILE A 285 -19.36 -5.85 20.53
N PHE A 286 -19.94 -4.93 21.29
CA PHE A 286 -19.34 -3.66 21.69
C PHE A 286 -19.06 -3.69 23.19
N CYS A 287 -17.80 -3.45 23.59
CA CYS A 287 -17.45 -3.37 24.99
C CYS A 287 -17.73 -1.97 25.53
N ASP A 288 -16.94 -0.98 25.13
CA ASP A 288 -17.06 0.42 25.58
C ASP A 288 -17.20 1.32 24.34
N ILE A 289 -18.34 2.00 24.20
CA ILE A 289 -18.65 2.75 22.97
C ILE A 289 -19.35 4.08 23.23
N ILE A 290 -18.87 5.13 22.57
CA ILE A 290 -19.40 6.50 22.66
C ILE A 290 -19.86 6.96 21.29
N PHE A 291 -21.14 7.32 21.20
CA PHE A 291 -21.77 7.84 20.00
C PHE A 291 -22.13 9.32 20.19
N CYS A 292 -21.45 10.22 19.46
CA CYS A 292 -21.75 11.64 19.35
C CYS A 292 -22.34 11.92 17.96
N ASP A 293 -23.59 12.38 17.95
CA ASP A 293 -24.31 12.90 16.78
C ASP A 293 -24.33 11.93 15.58
N ILE A 294 -25.20 10.90 15.66
CA ILE A 294 -25.26 9.82 14.66
C ILE A 294 -26.67 9.61 14.10
N ILE A 295 -26.73 9.36 12.79
CA ILE A 295 -27.96 9.11 12.05
C ILE A 295 -27.89 7.75 11.37
N PHE A 296 -28.84 6.87 11.70
CA PHE A 296 -29.11 5.63 10.96
C PHE A 296 -30.41 5.79 10.17
N TYR A 297 -30.34 5.65 8.85
CA TYR A 297 -31.55 5.66 7.99
C TYR A 297 -32.25 4.30 8.00
N GLU A 298 -31.57 3.22 7.61
CA GLU A 298 -32.04 1.84 7.77
C GLU A 298 -30.96 1.01 8.49
N VAL A 299 -31.33 0.36 9.58
CA VAL A 299 -30.41 -0.53 10.32
C VAL A 299 -31.08 -1.81 10.80
N ILE A 300 -30.39 -2.92 10.59
CA ILE A 300 -30.82 -4.27 10.99
C ILE A 300 -29.80 -4.88 11.95
N PHE A 301 -30.26 -5.24 13.14
CA PHE A 301 -29.45 -5.81 14.20
C PHE A 301 -29.93 -7.25 14.51
N TYR A 302 -29.12 -8.26 14.18
CA TYR A 302 -29.48 -9.67 14.38
C TYR A 302 -29.19 -10.19 15.79
N GLU A 303 -27.93 -10.25 16.18
CA GLU A 303 -27.49 -10.59 17.54
C GLU A 303 -26.41 -9.61 17.95
N ILE A 304 -26.68 -8.78 18.95
CA ILE A 304 -25.73 -7.76 19.42
C ILE A 304 -25.67 -7.68 20.93
N MET A 305 -24.46 -7.51 21.46
CA MET A 305 -24.24 -7.22 22.86
C MET A 305 -23.47 -5.92 23.05
N PHE A 306 -24.02 -5.03 23.87
CA PHE A 306 -23.34 -3.83 24.37
C PHE A 306 -23.02 -4.01 25.86
N TYR A 307 -21.77 -3.82 26.29
CA TYR A 307 -21.41 -3.85 27.70
C TYR A 307 -21.61 -2.48 28.36
N GLU A 308 -20.89 -1.44 27.92
CA GLU A 308 -21.06 -0.05 28.31
C GLU A 308 -21.22 0.81 27.05
N VAL A 309 -22.34 1.52 26.93
CA VAL A 309 -22.58 2.43 25.80
C VAL A 309 -23.14 3.78 26.24
N MET A 310 -22.55 4.84 25.70
CA MET A 310 -23.01 6.22 25.87
C MET A 310 -23.49 6.80 24.53
N PHE A 311 -24.74 7.23 24.51
CA PHE A 311 -25.36 7.91 23.36
C PHE A 311 -25.63 9.38 23.70
N TYR A 312 -25.04 10.30 22.93
CA TYR A 312 -25.30 11.73 23.09
C TYR A 312 -26.56 12.17 22.33
N GLU A 313 -26.50 12.18 20.99
CA GLU A 313 -27.63 12.32 20.09
C GLU A 313 -27.57 11.19 19.05
N VAL A 314 -28.55 10.30 19.04
CA VAL A 314 -28.70 9.29 17.98
C VAL A 314 -30.11 9.27 17.40
N ILE A 315 -30.17 9.34 16.08
CA ILE A 315 -31.39 9.37 15.28
C ILE A 315 -31.51 8.06 14.51
N PHE A 316 -32.69 7.45 14.59
CA PHE A 316 -33.05 6.24 13.91
C PHE A 316 -34.32 6.48 13.06
N CYS A 317 -34.25 6.21 11.76
CA CYS A 317 -35.42 6.35 10.87
C CYS A 317 -36.17 5.02 10.68
N GLU A 318 -35.49 3.96 10.25
CA GLU A 318 -36.02 2.60 10.16
C GLU A 318 -35.06 1.62 10.88
N VAL A 319 -35.60 0.83 11.82
CA VAL A 319 -34.79 -0.09 12.65
C VAL A 319 -35.47 -1.42 12.85
N MET A 320 -34.72 -2.50 12.64
CA MET A 320 -35.15 -3.86 12.90
C MET A 320 -34.21 -4.53 13.90
N PHE A 321 -34.74 -4.88 15.07
CA PHE A 321 -34.04 -5.63 16.12
C PHE A 321 -34.55 -7.08 16.17
N TYR A 322 -33.66 -8.07 16.15
CA TYR A 322 -33.98 -9.47 16.46
C TYR A 322 -33.59 -9.82 17.90
N GLU A 323 -32.30 -9.77 18.23
CA GLU A 323 -31.76 -9.95 19.59
C GLU A 323 -30.71 -8.87 19.88
N VAL A 324 -30.97 -8.01 20.85
CA VAL A 324 -29.99 -7.04 21.36
C VAL A 324 -30.00 -7.05 22.88
N ILE A 325 -28.81 -7.18 23.45
CA ILE A 325 -28.54 -7.25 24.89
C ILE A 325 -27.70 -6.04 25.28
N PHE A 326 -28.06 -5.40 26.38
CA PHE A 326 -27.32 -4.30 26.98
C PHE A 326 -27.04 -4.59 28.44
N CYS A 327 -25.83 -4.33 28.91
CA CYS A 327 -25.47 -4.44 30.33
C CYS A 327 -25.59 -3.09 31.04
N GLU A 328 -24.94 -2.04 30.52
CA GLU A 328 -25.01 -0.66 31.00
C GLU A 328 -25.21 0.29 29.80
N ILE A 329 -26.13 1.25 29.94
CA ILE A 329 -26.43 2.26 28.91
C ILE A 329 -26.66 3.62 29.55
N ILE A 330 -26.12 4.65 28.91
CA ILE A 330 -26.42 6.05 29.20
C ILE A 330 -26.91 6.71 27.91
N PHE A 331 -28.06 7.40 28.00
CA PHE A 331 -28.63 8.19 26.91
C PHE A 331 -28.79 9.64 27.36
N SER A 332 -28.41 10.64 26.54
CA SER A 332 -28.97 11.99 26.67
C SER A 332 -30.14 12.23 25.71
N GLU A 333 -30.00 11.92 24.43
CA GLU A 333 -31.06 12.08 23.43
C GLU A 333 -31.03 10.93 22.41
N ILE A 334 -32.18 10.26 22.24
CA ILE A 334 -32.43 9.33 21.14
C ILE A 334 -33.77 9.65 20.52
N ILE A 335 -33.80 9.69 19.19
CA ILE A 335 -34.97 10.03 18.39
C ILE A 335 -35.28 8.86 17.45
N PHE A 336 -36.51 8.36 17.50
CA PHE A 336 -37.07 7.43 16.51
C PHE A 336 -38.16 8.17 15.72
N TYR A 337 -38.13 8.07 14.40
CA TYR A 337 -39.16 8.63 13.50
C TYR A 337 -40.23 7.61 13.08
#